data_AF-A0A1I8AUG9-F1
#
_entry.id   AF-A0A1I8AUG9-F1
#
_cell.length_a   1.000
_cell.length_b   1.000
_cell.length_c   1.000
_cell.angle_alpha   90.00
_cell.angle_beta   90.00
_cell.angle_gamma   90.00
#
_symmetry.space_group_name_H-M   'P 1'
#
loop_
_entity.id
_entity.type
_entity.pdbx_description
1 polymer ?
#
loop_
_entity_poly.entity_id
_entity_poly.type
_entity_poly.pdbx_seq_one_letter_code
_entity_poly.pdbx_strand_id
1 'polypeptide(L)'
;MDFAQCIYLLSVFRLEIMRVVHSTHCDSVHVIFKYLEDRAVRKDKGALWLCLLNAAIVIFDEYLTECKKKATSVIDKHLQYHAEFLLIQFNHNLKEVRRCVDTCLAKLISTFPHLLWNGTIVSSALRLLQALSENLKTDSDCSSPTLSLPGLPWHIQ
;
A
#
# COMPACT_ATOMS: atom_id res chain seq x y z
N MET A 1 3.98 23.29 -9.91
CA MET A 1 4.41 22.28 -10.89
C MET A 1 4.68 22.96 -12.21
N ASP A 2 5.76 22.58 -12.87
CA ASP A 2 5.99 22.93 -14.27
C ASP A 2 5.24 21.95 -15.21
N PHE A 3 5.24 22.25 -16.51
CA PHE A 3 4.58 21.42 -17.51
C PHE A 3 5.17 20.00 -17.57
N ALA A 4 6.48 19.85 -17.43
CA ALA A 4 7.14 18.53 -17.51
C ALA A 4 6.71 17.62 -16.35
N GLN A 5 6.63 18.16 -15.14
CA GLN A 5 6.14 17.46 -13.95
C GLN A 5 4.67 17.01 -14.11
N CYS A 6 3.82 17.87 -14.68
CA CYS A 6 2.42 17.51 -14.96
C CYS A 6 2.30 16.38 -15.98
N ILE A 7 3.09 16.42 -17.07
CA ILE A 7 3.10 15.34 -18.08
C ILE A 7 3.63 14.05 -17.50
N TYR A 8 4.68 14.11 -16.67
CA TYR A 8 5.20 12.95 -15.97
C TYR A 8 4.13 12.31 -15.06
N LEU A 9 3.47 13.10 -14.21
CA LEU A 9 2.40 12.60 -13.33
C LEU A 9 1.27 11.96 -14.11
N LEU A 10 0.80 12.60 -15.18
CA LEU A 10 -0.27 12.07 -16.00
C LEU A 10 0.12 10.74 -16.65
N SER A 11 1.39 10.62 -17.06
CA SER A 11 1.94 9.41 -17.65
C SER A 11 1.99 8.27 -16.63
N VAL A 12 2.53 8.52 -15.43
CA VAL A 12 2.55 7.55 -14.32
C VAL A 12 1.13 7.14 -13.94
N PHE A 13 0.23 8.11 -13.76
CA PHE A 13 -1.16 7.85 -13.38
C PHE A 13 -1.88 6.93 -14.39
N ARG A 14 -1.79 7.25 -15.68
CA ARG A 14 -2.41 6.44 -16.74
C ARG A 14 -1.80 5.06 -16.82
N LEU A 15 -0.47 4.96 -16.73
CA LEU A 15 0.23 3.68 -16.78
C LEU A 15 -0.18 2.77 -15.63
N GLU A 16 -0.21 3.29 -14.40
CA GLU A 16 -0.54 2.51 -13.23
C GLU A 16 -2.03 2.15 -13.17
N ILE A 17 -2.95 3.00 -13.65
CA ILE A 17 -4.35 2.60 -13.88
C ILE A 17 -4.43 1.42 -14.86
N MET A 18 -3.79 1.52 -16.02
CA MET A 18 -3.80 0.43 -17.00
C MET A 18 -3.22 -0.86 -16.40
N ARG A 19 -2.16 -0.75 -15.59
CA ARG A 19 -1.52 -1.86 -14.90
C ARG A 19 -2.47 -2.55 -13.92
N VAL A 20 -3.16 -1.81 -13.05
CA VAL A 20 -4.05 -2.43 -12.05
C VAL A 20 -5.31 -3.04 -12.68
N VAL A 21 -5.79 -2.50 -13.79
CA VAL A 21 -7.00 -3.01 -14.46
C VAL A 21 -6.72 -4.29 -15.27
N HIS A 22 -5.58 -4.34 -15.97
CA HIS A 22 -5.33 -5.35 -17.01
C HIS A 22 -4.23 -6.36 -16.67
N SER A 23 -3.33 -6.07 -15.72
CA SER A 23 -2.24 -6.97 -15.40
C SER A 23 -2.74 -8.24 -14.72
N THR A 24 -2.09 -9.36 -15.01
CA THR A 24 -2.33 -10.65 -14.35
C THR A 24 -1.45 -10.84 -13.11
N HIS A 25 -0.42 -10.01 -12.93
CA HIS A 25 0.49 -10.11 -11.79
C HIS A 25 -0.12 -9.49 -10.54
N CYS A 26 -0.16 -10.25 -9.44
CA CYS A 26 -0.71 -9.79 -8.17
C CYS A 26 0.01 -8.53 -7.65
N ASP A 27 1.33 -8.45 -7.73
CA ASP A 27 2.12 -7.31 -7.21
C ASP A 27 1.94 -5.99 -7.96
N SER A 28 1.19 -5.99 -9.06
CA SER A 28 0.98 -4.82 -9.91
C SER A 28 0.43 -3.62 -9.14
N VAL A 29 -0.44 -3.87 -8.17
CA VAL A 29 -1.06 -2.84 -7.34
C VAL A 29 -0.08 -2.19 -6.37
N HIS A 30 1.01 -2.88 -6.02
CA HIS A 30 2.02 -2.39 -5.07
C HIS A 30 3.01 -1.41 -5.71
N VAL A 31 3.11 -1.40 -7.04
CA VAL A 31 4.06 -0.57 -7.78
C VAL A 31 3.85 0.92 -7.49
N ILE A 32 2.61 1.37 -7.32
CA ILE A 32 2.33 2.78 -7.02
C ILE A 32 2.98 3.24 -5.70
N PHE A 33 3.06 2.36 -4.71
CA PHE A 33 3.68 2.66 -3.41
C PHE A 33 5.20 2.78 -3.50
N LYS A 34 5.85 2.10 -4.47
CA LYS A 34 7.30 2.26 -4.71
C LYS A 34 7.66 3.68 -5.14
N TYR A 35 6.80 4.37 -5.88
CA TYR A 35 7.04 5.79 -6.22
C TYR A 35 6.92 6.71 -5.00
N LEU A 36 6.13 6.32 -3.98
CA LEU A 36 5.99 7.09 -2.74
C LEU A 36 7.23 7.00 -1.86
N GLU A 37 7.96 5.87 -1.95
CA GLU A 37 9.20 5.61 -1.22
C GLU A 37 10.43 6.27 -1.87
N ASP A 38 10.35 6.62 -3.17
CA ASP A 38 11.45 7.22 -3.93
C ASP A 38 11.88 8.58 -3.31
N ARG A 39 13.17 8.66 -2.94
CA ARG A 39 13.75 9.87 -2.31
C ARG A 39 13.78 11.07 -3.26
N ALA A 40 13.97 10.86 -4.56
CA ALA A 40 14.02 11.93 -5.55
C ALA A 40 12.65 12.58 -5.70
N VAL A 41 11.60 11.75 -5.74
CA VAL A 41 10.20 12.21 -5.79
C VAL A 41 9.82 12.93 -4.49
N ARG A 42 10.20 12.38 -3.33
CA ARG A 42 9.88 12.97 -2.01
C ARG A 42 10.52 14.34 -1.77
N LYS A 43 11.76 14.54 -2.22
CA LYS A 43 12.49 15.79 -2.03
C LYS A 43 12.14 16.87 -3.06
N ASP A 44 11.25 16.55 -4.00
CA ASP A 44 10.83 17.50 -5.03
C ASP A 44 10.08 18.69 -4.43
N LYS A 45 10.40 19.89 -4.92
CA LYS A 45 9.76 21.15 -4.49
C LYS A 45 8.40 21.38 -5.17
N GLY A 46 8.08 20.61 -6.20
CA GLY A 46 6.93 20.80 -7.09
C GLY A 46 5.60 20.25 -6.60
N ALA A 47 5.47 19.77 -5.36
CA ALA A 47 4.28 19.07 -4.87
C ALA A 47 3.94 17.76 -5.63
N LEU A 48 4.89 17.26 -6.43
CA LEU A 48 4.78 16.00 -7.18
C LEU A 48 4.38 14.83 -6.29
N TRP A 49 5.04 14.72 -5.13
CA TRP A 49 4.80 13.65 -4.17
C TRP A 49 3.38 13.68 -3.60
N LEU A 50 2.81 14.86 -3.35
CA LEU A 50 1.43 14.98 -2.88
C LEU A 50 0.42 14.50 -3.94
N CYS A 51 0.68 14.82 -5.21
CA CYS A 51 -0.15 14.32 -6.30
C CYS A 51 -0.05 12.79 -6.42
N LEU A 52 1.13 12.20 -6.22
CA LEU A 52 1.30 10.75 -6.22
C LEU A 52 0.60 10.06 -5.04
N LEU A 53 0.62 10.66 -3.85
CA LEU A 53 -0.14 10.14 -2.69
C LEU A 53 -1.64 10.06 -3.00
N ASN A 54 -2.21 11.11 -3.59
CA ASN A 54 -3.62 11.11 -3.99
C ASN A 54 -3.89 10.16 -5.16
N ALA A 55 -2.98 10.10 -6.13
CA ALA A 55 -3.05 9.17 -7.24
C ALA A 55 -3.07 7.71 -6.77
N ALA A 56 -2.27 7.35 -5.76
CA ALA A 56 -2.24 6.01 -5.20
C ALA A 56 -3.61 5.57 -4.66
N ILE A 57 -4.31 6.47 -3.97
CA ILE A 57 -5.66 6.22 -3.47
C ILE A 57 -6.63 5.96 -4.64
N VAL A 58 -6.59 6.79 -5.68
CA VAL A 58 -7.48 6.68 -6.84
C VAL A 58 -7.18 5.41 -7.65
N ILE A 59 -5.90 5.10 -7.91
CA ILE A 59 -5.48 3.90 -8.62
C ILE A 59 -5.91 2.64 -7.85
N PHE A 60 -5.76 2.65 -6.53
CA PHE A 60 -6.21 1.54 -5.69
C PHE A 60 -7.73 1.39 -5.71
N ASP A 61 -8.49 2.48 -5.69
CA ASP A 61 -9.95 2.46 -5.78
C ASP A 61 -10.44 1.88 -7.11
N GLU A 62 -9.76 2.20 -8.21
CA GLU A 62 -10.03 1.63 -9.53
C GLU A 62 -9.79 0.11 -9.54
N TYR A 63 -8.70 -0.35 -8.90
CA TYR A 63 -8.44 -1.78 -8.73
C TYR A 63 -9.55 -2.50 -7.97
N LEU A 64 -10.05 -1.92 -6.86
CA LEU A 64 -11.14 -2.50 -6.09
C LEU A 64 -12.43 -2.58 -6.92
N THR A 65 -12.70 -1.54 -7.73
CA THR A 65 -13.84 -1.49 -8.63
C THR A 65 -13.79 -2.63 -9.66
N GLU A 66 -12.62 -2.91 -10.23
CA GLU A 66 -12.42 -4.05 -11.13
C GLU A 66 -12.55 -5.40 -10.43
N CYS A 67 -12.01 -5.54 -9.21
CA CYS A 67 -12.15 -6.75 -8.41
C CYS A 67 -13.62 -7.08 -8.12
N LYS A 68 -14.41 -6.05 -7.80
CA LYS A 68 -15.84 -6.20 -7.50
C LYS A 68 -16.63 -6.75 -8.69
N LYS A 69 -16.26 -6.38 -9.92
CA LYS A 69 -16.88 -6.89 -11.16
C LYS A 69 -16.59 -8.37 -11.40
N LYS A 70 -15.43 -8.85 -10.96
CA LYS A 70 -14.89 -10.19 -11.27
C LYS A 70 -15.04 -11.19 -10.10
N ALA A 71 -15.81 -10.84 -9.05
CA ALA A 71 -15.91 -11.53 -7.75
C ALA A 71 -15.77 -13.07 -7.81
N THR A 72 -14.55 -13.55 -7.60
CA THR A 72 -14.15 -14.96 -7.67
C THR A 72 -13.23 -15.30 -6.50
N SER A 73 -13.09 -16.59 -6.17
CA SER A 73 -12.23 -17.05 -5.06
C SER A 73 -10.74 -16.72 -5.24
N VAL A 74 -10.29 -16.55 -6.49
CA VAL A 74 -8.92 -16.10 -6.80
C VAL A 74 -8.72 -14.65 -6.36
N ILE A 75 -9.74 -13.80 -6.57
CA ILE A 75 -9.70 -12.40 -6.17
C ILE A 75 -9.66 -12.27 -4.66
N ASP A 76 -10.40 -13.10 -3.91
CA ASP A 76 -10.31 -13.08 -2.45
C ASP A 76 -8.88 -13.33 -1.95
N LYS A 77 -8.12 -14.23 -2.59
CA LYS A 77 -6.70 -14.44 -2.26
C LYS A 77 -5.84 -13.20 -2.58
N HIS A 78 -6.10 -12.53 -3.70
CA HIS A 78 -5.42 -11.29 -4.04
C HIS A 78 -5.77 -10.16 -3.06
N LEU A 79 -7.04 -10.01 -2.71
CA LEU A 79 -7.49 -9.01 -1.73
C LEU A 79 -6.87 -9.25 -0.36
N GLN A 80 -6.76 -10.51 0.07
CA GLN A 80 -6.02 -10.88 1.28
C GLN A 80 -4.55 -10.48 1.19
N TYR A 81 -3.88 -10.81 0.09
CA TYR A 81 -2.48 -10.44 -0.14
C TYR A 81 -2.27 -8.92 -0.10
N HIS A 82 -3.17 -8.14 -0.69
CA HIS A 82 -3.11 -6.68 -0.63
C HIS A 82 -3.42 -6.13 0.77
N ALA A 83 -4.34 -6.74 1.51
CA ALA A 83 -4.60 -6.35 2.89
C ALA A 83 -3.36 -6.53 3.77
N GLU A 84 -2.65 -7.65 3.64
CA GLU A 84 -1.41 -7.91 4.39
C GLU A 84 -0.30 -6.92 4.04
N PHE A 85 -0.13 -6.60 2.75
CA PHE A 85 0.78 -5.56 2.31
C PHE A 85 0.44 -4.20 2.93
N LEU A 86 -0.83 -3.79 2.87
CA LEU A 86 -1.28 -2.52 3.41
C LEU A 86 -1.15 -2.47 4.94
N LEU A 87 -1.34 -3.58 5.66
CA LEU A 87 -1.11 -3.64 7.10
C LEU A 87 0.36 -3.34 7.45
N ILE A 88 1.31 -3.87 6.69
CA ILE A 88 2.73 -3.55 6.88
C ILE A 88 2.99 -2.07 6.56
N GLN A 89 2.51 -1.60 5.42
CA GLN A 89 2.71 -0.21 4.97
C GLN A 89 1.99 0.82 5.86
N PHE A 90 0.95 0.41 6.59
CA PHE A 90 0.28 1.24 7.59
C PHE A 90 1.22 1.60 8.76
N ASN A 91 2.28 0.80 8.96
CA ASN A 91 3.29 1.03 9.99
C ASN A 91 4.55 1.72 9.45
N HIS A 92 4.55 2.19 8.20
CA HIS A 92 5.67 2.90 7.59
C HIS A 92 6.07 4.14 8.40
N ASN A 93 7.36 4.47 8.48
CA ASN A 93 7.90 5.66 9.15
C ASN A 93 7.33 7.00 8.64
N LEU A 94 6.92 7.09 7.37
CA LEU A 94 6.37 8.32 6.77
C LEU A 94 4.88 8.48 7.09
N LYS A 95 4.54 9.56 7.79
CA LYS A 95 3.16 9.86 8.21
C LYS A 95 2.20 9.97 7.03
N GLU A 96 2.65 10.58 5.93
CA GLU A 96 1.85 10.79 4.73
C GLU A 96 1.55 9.47 4.01
N VAL A 97 2.52 8.56 3.96
CA VAL A 97 2.31 7.20 3.42
C VAL A 97 1.33 6.44 4.31
N ARG A 98 1.50 6.48 5.64
CA ARG A 98 0.52 5.86 6.57
C ARG A 98 -0.90 6.36 6.32
N ARG A 99 -1.08 7.67 6.13
CA ARG A 99 -2.40 8.27 5.85
C ARG A 99 -2.98 7.82 4.51
N CYS A 100 -2.14 7.73 3.48
CA CYS A 100 -2.54 7.20 2.18
C CYS A 100 -2.99 5.73 2.31
N VAL A 101 -2.18 4.92 2.99
CA VAL A 101 -2.45 3.49 3.21
C VAL A 101 -3.71 3.28 4.06
N ASP A 102 -3.91 4.08 5.11
CA ASP A 102 -5.12 4.06 5.94
C ASP A 102 -6.38 4.32 5.10
N THR A 103 -6.30 5.28 4.18
CA THR A 103 -7.40 5.56 3.24
C THR A 103 -7.64 4.38 2.30
N CYS A 104 -6.59 3.74 1.80
CA CYS A 104 -6.69 2.53 0.97
C CYS A 104 -7.28 1.34 1.74
N LEU A 105 -6.86 1.12 3.00
CA LEU A 105 -7.42 0.10 3.89
C LEU A 105 -8.90 0.33 4.16
N ALA A 106 -9.29 1.57 4.47
CA ALA A 106 -10.68 1.93 4.69
C ALA A 106 -11.54 1.66 3.44
N LYS A 107 -11.03 1.98 2.24
CA LYS A 107 -11.68 1.66 0.96
C LYS A 107 -11.77 0.16 0.69
N LEU A 108 -10.71 -0.60 1.00
CA LEU A 108 -10.69 -2.05 0.87
C LEU A 108 -11.77 -2.70 1.73
N ILE A 109 -11.82 -2.32 3.01
CA ILE A 109 -12.77 -2.85 3.99
C ILE A 109 -14.20 -2.43 3.67
N SER A 110 -14.42 -1.18 3.25
CA SER A 110 -15.76 -0.72 2.87
C SER A 110 -16.29 -1.42 1.62
N THR A 111 -15.40 -1.77 0.68
CA THR A 111 -15.77 -2.49 -0.55
C THR A 111 -15.94 -3.99 -0.31
N PHE A 112 -15.13 -4.58 0.57
CA PHE A 112 -15.10 -6.01 0.87
C PHE A 112 -15.12 -6.27 2.39
N PRO A 113 -16.29 -6.10 3.06
CA PRO A 113 -16.37 -6.17 4.52
C PRO A 113 -16.00 -7.52 5.13
N HIS A 114 -16.12 -8.61 4.36
CA HIS A 114 -15.76 -9.96 4.81
C HIS A 114 -14.28 -10.11 5.14
N LEU A 115 -13.41 -9.27 4.57
CA LEU A 115 -11.97 -9.29 4.84
C LEU A 115 -11.64 -8.97 6.31
N LEU A 116 -12.47 -8.20 7.02
CA LEU A 116 -12.29 -7.93 8.45
C LEU A 116 -12.22 -9.19 9.30
N TRP A 117 -12.95 -10.22 8.88
CA TRP A 117 -13.09 -11.48 9.59
C TRP A 117 -12.24 -12.60 8.98
N ASN A 118 -11.41 -12.29 7.98
CA ASN A 118 -10.48 -13.25 7.42
C ASN A 118 -9.40 -13.58 8.47
N GLY A 119 -9.37 -14.83 8.91
CA GLY A 119 -8.46 -15.28 9.98
C GLY A 119 -6.98 -15.04 9.66
N THR A 120 -6.57 -15.06 8.40
CA THR A 120 -5.20 -14.77 8.01
C THR A 120 -4.87 -13.29 8.18
N ILE A 121 -5.77 -12.39 7.75
CA ILE A 121 -5.58 -10.93 7.92
C ILE A 121 -5.51 -10.57 9.39
N VAL A 122 -6.44 -11.09 10.21
CA VAL A 122 -6.46 -10.86 11.66
C VAL A 122 -5.20 -11.40 12.32
N SER A 123 -4.77 -12.62 11.95
CA SER A 123 -3.52 -13.21 12.44
C SER A 123 -2.32 -12.35 12.06
N SER A 124 -2.21 -11.92 10.80
CA SER A 124 -1.14 -11.06 10.31
C SER A 124 -1.10 -9.70 11.05
N ALA A 125 -2.26 -9.09 11.32
CA ALA A 125 -2.35 -7.86 12.12
C ALA A 125 -1.89 -8.06 13.58
N LEU A 126 -2.29 -9.15 14.22
CA LEU A 126 -1.86 -9.48 15.59
C LEU A 126 -0.36 -9.80 15.66
N ARG A 127 0.17 -10.53 14.68
CA ARG A 127 1.60 -10.83 14.55
C ARG A 127 2.43 -9.55 14.35
N LEU A 128 1.89 -8.59 13.59
CA LEU A 128 2.49 -7.27 13.40
C LEU A 128 2.55 -6.47 14.70
N LEU A 129 1.45 -6.43 15.45
CA LEU A 129 1.42 -5.79 16.77
C LEU A 129 2.40 -6.45 17.75
N GLN A 130 2.50 -7.77 17.75
CA GLN A 130 3.44 -8.50 18.59
C GLN A 130 4.90 -8.17 18.20
N ALA A 131 5.24 -8.21 16.91
CA ALA A 131 6.58 -7.90 16.43
C ALA A 131 6.98 -6.46 16.77
N LEU A 132 6.07 -5.49 16.64
CA LEU A 132 6.31 -4.10 17.05
C LEU A 132 6.54 -3.98 18.57
N SER A 133 5.75 -4.68 19.38
CA SER A 133 5.90 -4.70 20.84
C SER A 133 7.24 -5.32 21.28
N GLU A 134 7.66 -6.40 20.62
CA GLU A 134 8.96 -7.05 20.87
C GLU A 134 10.13 -6.15 20.42
N ASN A 135 9.98 -5.47 19.28
CA ASN A 135 10.98 -4.53 18.79
C ASN A 135 11.22 -3.40 19.81
N LEU A 136 10.16 -2.82 20.40
CA LEU A 136 10.29 -1.79 21.45
C LEU A 136 11.07 -2.26 22.68
N LYS A 137 11.05 -3.56 23.01
CA LYS A 137 11.82 -4.13 24.12
C LYS A 137 13.28 -4.39 23.76
N THR A 138 13.56 -4.64 22.49
CA THR A 138 14.87 -5.09 22.01
C THR A 138 15.71 -3.93 21.48
N ASP A 139 15.06 -2.92 20.92
CA ASP A 139 15.64 -1.75 20.28
C ASP A 139 14.83 -0.51 20.70
N SER A 140 14.98 -0.11 21.96
CA SER A 140 14.24 1.02 22.55
C SER A 140 14.49 2.34 21.83
N ASP A 141 15.66 2.46 21.18
CA ASP A 141 16.08 3.66 20.46
C ASP A 141 15.67 3.62 18.98
N CYS A 142 14.99 2.56 18.51
CA CYS A 142 14.63 2.32 17.11
C CYS A 142 15.84 2.55 16.17
N SER A 143 17.00 2.05 16.57
CA SER A 143 18.25 2.16 15.82
C SER A 143 18.21 1.41 14.50
N SER A 144 17.40 0.34 14.42
CA SER A 144 17.10 -0.40 13.20
C SER A 144 15.92 0.24 12.46
N PRO A 145 16.13 0.79 11.25
CA PRO A 145 15.04 1.44 10.49
C PRO A 145 14.12 0.43 9.81
N THR A 146 14.33 -0.87 9.97
CA THR A 146 13.59 -1.92 9.26
C THR A 146 13.17 -3.07 10.15
N LEU A 147 11.89 -3.43 10.11
CA LEU A 147 11.34 -4.60 10.82
C LEU A 147 10.73 -5.58 9.83
N SER A 148 11.22 -6.82 9.81
CA SER A 148 10.71 -7.89 8.94
C SER A 148 9.86 -8.87 9.73
N LEU A 149 8.77 -9.36 9.12
CA LEU A 149 7.93 -10.39 9.72
C LEU A 149 8.18 -11.76 9.06
N PRO A 150 8.35 -12.84 9.83
CA PRO A 150 8.50 -14.17 9.26
C PRO A 150 7.31 -14.56 8.38
N GLY A 151 7.57 -14.92 7.12
CA GLY A 151 6.54 -15.41 6.19
C GLY A 151 5.79 -14.32 5.41
N LEU A 152 6.10 -13.03 5.60
CA LEU A 152 5.65 -11.96 4.72
C LEU A 152 6.85 -11.40 3.92
N PRO A 153 6.69 -11.13 2.62
CA PRO A 153 7.81 -10.66 1.78
C PRO A 153 8.16 -9.19 1.99
N TRP A 154 7.35 -8.44 2.75
CA TRP A 154 7.53 -7.01 2.99
C TRP A 154 8.00 -6.74 4.41
N HIS A 155 8.62 -5.58 4.59
CA HIS A 155 9.19 -5.10 5.83
C HIS A 155 8.75 -3.67 6.09
N ILE A 156 8.61 -3.31 7.36
CA ILE A 156 8.37 -1.93 7.77
C ILE A 156 9.65 -1.13 7.51
N GLN A 157 9.52 0.09 7.00
CA GLN A 157 10.62 1.03 6.75
C GLN A 157 10.33 2.42 7.26
#